data_AF-A0A2I0L9K9-F1
#
_entry.id   AF-A0A2I0L9K9-F1
#
_cell.length_a   1.000
_cell.length_b   1.000
_cell.length_c   1.000
_cell.angle_alpha   90.00
_cell.angle_beta   90.00
_cell.angle_gamma   90.00
#
_symmetry.space_group_name_H-M   'P 1'
#
loop_
_entity.id
_entity.type
_entity.pdbx_description
1 polymer ?
#
loop_
_entity_poly.entity_id
_entity_poly.type
_entity_poly.pdbx_seq_one_letter_code
_entity_poly.pdbx_strand_id
1 'polypeptide(L)'
;MDPAPRRNTKPHAVVIPYPSQGHVTPLIALAKLLHSRGFHITFVNTEFNHRRLVRSHGAHFMEGLPDFQFQAIPDGLPPSNQDATQHVPSLCDSVRKNCLGPFRELLARLNSCPELPKVSCVVADGVMSFGIDAAAELGVPAVQFWTASACSFMAYLHYRELVRRGIFPFKDDNFMVDFTLETPIDWIPGMRNIRLRDIPSHIRTTNPDSIMFDFMGEEAQNCLKSTAILFNTFDAFEHEVLSAIADKFPDIYTIGPIPLMTHHIVHEPDLKAVQSSLWKEDMKCLEWLDKREPESVVYVNFGSVTVMTEQHLREFAWGLANSNCPFLWIVRKDIVMGDSATLPAEFSDEVKERGLLVDWCPQYDVLKHPAVGAFLTHCGWNSVMESVCAGVPMICWPFFADQQTNCRYACTEWGTGVEVDGDVRREEIESMVREVMGGEKGWEMRERAQYWKKEAEAANSVGGLSRTAFDRFLKEVLHHEGYDIY
;
A
#
# COMPACT_ATOMS: atom_id res chain seq x y z
N MET A 1 0.49 -22.20 49.25
CA MET A 1 -0.43 -21.87 48.15
C MET A 1 0.37 -21.04 47.18
N ASP A 2 0.74 -21.60 46.03
CA ASP A 2 1.30 -20.81 44.95
C ASP A 2 0.28 -19.75 44.54
N PRO A 3 0.71 -18.51 44.25
CA PRO A 3 -0.20 -17.51 43.71
C PRO A 3 -0.75 -18.05 42.39
N ALA A 4 -2.08 -18.05 42.24
CA ALA A 4 -2.73 -18.39 40.98
C ALA A 4 -2.05 -17.61 39.84
N PRO A 5 -1.79 -18.24 38.67
CA PRO A 5 -1.14 -17.56 37.57
C PRO A 5 -1.97 -16.31 37.23
N ARG A 6 -1.30 -15.14 37.22
CA ARG A 6 -1.93 -13.88 36.84
C ARG A 6 -2.58 -14.12 35.48
N ARG A 7 -3.91 -13.97 35.36
CA ARG A 7 -4.58 -13.89 34.06
C ARG A 7 -3.81 -12.87 33.23
N ASN A 8 -3.38 -13.25 32.03
CA ASN A 8 -2.64 -12.36 31.15
C ASN A 8 -3.60 -11.21 30.75
N THR A 9 -3.48 -10.06 31.40
CA THR A 9 -4.35 -8.88 31.21
C THR A 9 -3.92 -8.00 30.04
N LYS A 10 -2.94 -8.46 29.25
CA LYS A 10 -2.44 -7.74 28.08
C LYS A 10 -3.56 -7.66 27.02
N PRO A 11 -3.85 -6.49 26.42
CA PRO A 11 -4.79 -6.43 25.31
C PRO A 11 -4.24 -7.27 24.14
N HIS A 12 -5.12 -7.92 23.40
CA HIS A 12 -4.79 -8.84 22.32
C HIS A 12 -5.45 -8.37 21.01
N ALA A 13 -4.63 -7.86 20.10
CA ALA A 13 -5.06 -7.48 18.76
C ALA A 13 -4.82 -8.64 17.78
N VAL A 14 -5.88 -9.05 17.09
CA VAL A 14 -5.78 -9.96 15.94
C VAL A 14 -5.76 -9.11 14.67
N VAL A 15 -4.66 -9.17 13.92
CA VAL A 15 -4.41 -8.34 12.75
C VAL A 15 -4.51 -9.19 11.49
N ILE A 16 -5.35 -8.81 10.51
CA ILE A 16 -5.56 -9.59 9.29
C ILE A 16 -5.47 -8.73 8.01
N PRO A 17 -4.35 -8.79 7.27
CA PRO A 17 -4.19 -8.11 5.99
C PRO A 17 -4.94 -8.81 4.86
N TYR A 18 -5.26 -8.06 3.79
CA TYR A 18 -5.51 -8.69 2.51
C TYR A 18 -4.22 -9.37 2.01
N PRO A 19 -4.28 -10.58 1.42
CA PRO A 19 -3.11 -11.38 1.10
C PRO A 19 -2.31 -10.91 -0.13
N SER A 20 -1.98 -9.62 -0.19
CA SER A 20 -1.07 -9.04 -1.17
C SER A 20 0.01 -8.19 -0.49
N GLN A 21 1.21 -8.10 -1.08
CA GLN A 21 2.34 -7.35 -0.52
C GLN A 21 1.96 -5.92 -0.13
N GLY A 22 1.21 -5.23 -0.99
CA GLY A 22 0.79 -3.84 -0.76
C GLY A 22 -0.12 -3.66 0.46
N HIS A 23 -0.69 -4.74 0.98
CA HIS A 23 -1.59 -4.73 2.14
C HIS A 23 -0.89 -5.28 3.39
N VAL A 24 -0.11 -6.35 3.23
CA VAL A 24 0.69 -6.94 4.32
C VAL A 24 1.70 -5.95 4.90
N THR A 25 2.41 -5.20 4.05
CA THR A 25 3.45 -4.25 4.50
C THR A 25 2.95 -3.17 5.46
N PRO A 26 1.90 -2.39 5.15
CA PRO A 26 1.43 -1.38 6.09
C PRO A 26 0.75 -1.99 7.33
N LEU A 27 0.03 -3.12 7.22
CA LEU A 27 -0.59 -3.74 8.40
C LEU A 27 0.43 -4.35 9.36
N ILE A 28 1.52 -4.94 8.89
CA ILE A 28 2.54 -5.46 9.82
C ILE A 28 3.28 -4.32 10.50
N ALA A 29 3.49 -3.19 9.82
CA ALA A 29 4.01 -1.99 10.44
C ALA A 29 3.04 -1.43 11.51
N LEU A 30 1.73 -1.42 11.25
CA LEU A 30 0.72 -1.10 12.27
C LEU A 30 0.75 -2.09 13.43
N ALA A 31 0.86 -3.39 13.16
CA ALA A 31 0.95 -4.43 14.19
C ALA A 31 2.17 -4.22 15.10
N LYS A 32 3.31 -3.80 14.54
CA LYS A 32 4.49 -3.39 15.33
C LYS A 32 4.20 -2.18 16.21
N LEU A 33 3.51 -1.16 15.68
CA LEU A 33 3.13 0.02 16.47
C LEU A 33 2.24 -0.39 17.66
N LEU A 34 1.26 -1.26 17.44
CA LEU A 34 0.42 -1.81 18.51
C LEU A 34 1.23 -2.62 19.52
N HIS A 35 2.12 -3.49 19.06
CA HIS A 35 3.00 -4.27 19.92
C HIS A 35 3.87 -3.38 20.83
N SER A 36 4.47 -2.33 20.27
CA SER A 36 5.24 -1.33 21.03
C SER A 36 4.40 -0.54 22.05
N ARG A 37 3.06 -0.62 21.98
CA ARG A 37 2.13 -0.08 22.98
C ARG A 37 1.64 -1.11 23.96
N GLY A 38 2.24 -2.30 23.98
CA GLY A 38 1.91 -3.35 24.94
C GLY A 38 0.72 -4.20 24.54
N PHE A 39 0.43 -4.36 23.24
CA PHE A 39 -0.49 -5.38 22.75
C PHE A 39 0.20 -6.73 22.55
N HIS A 40 -0.53 -7.82 22.84
CA HIS A 40 -0.24 -9.13 22.26
C HIS A 40 -0.78 -9.13 20.83
N ILE A 41 0.05 -9.50 19.87
CA ILE A 41 -0.32 -9.51 18.46
C ILE A 41 -0.46 -10.93 17.97
N THR A 42 -1.61 -11.23 17.36
CA THR A 42 -1.72 -12.36 16.43
C THR A 42 -1.87 -11.82 15.02
N PHE A 43 -0.84 -11.99 14.19
CA PHE A 43 -0.85 -11.58 12.80
C PHE A 43 -1.26 -12.74 11.89
N VAL A 44 -2.38 -12.60 11.17
CA VAL A 44 -3.02 -13.68 10.44
C VAL A 44 -2.73 -13.58 8.95
N ASN A 45 -1.87 -14.45 8.45
CA ASN A 45 -1.64 -14.60 7.02
C ASN A 45 -2.67 -15.53 6.38
N THR A 46 -2.75 -15.54 5.05
CA THR A 46 -3.25 -16.72 4.34
C THR A 46 -2.19 -17.81 4.35
N GLU A 47 -2.59 -19.08 4.27
CA GLU A 47 -1.63 -20.19 4.14
C GLU A 47 -0.67 -20.01 2.97
N PHE A 48 -1.15 -19.46 1.85
CA PHE A 48 -0.33 -19.16 0.69
C PHE A 48 0.79 -18.16 1.03
N ASN A 49 0.47 -17.01 1.62
CA ASN A 49 1.47 -16.02 2.02
C ASN A 49 2.35 -16.49 3.18
N HIS A 50 1.80 -17.26 4.11
CA HIS A 50 2.56 -17.85 5.20
C HIS A 50 3.67 -18.76 4.66
N ARG A 51 3.35 -19.65 3.69
CA ARG A 51 4.36 -20.49 3.01
C ARG A 51 5.43 -19.66 2.28
N ARG A 52 5.05 -18.53 1.69
CA ARG A 52 6.00 -17.62 1.04
C ARG A 52 6.96 -16.96 2.03
N LEU A 53 6.44 -16.45 3.15
CA LEU A 53 7.26 -15.86 4.21
C LEU A 53 8.28 -16.89 4.75
N VAL A 54 7.84 -18.12 5.02
CA VAL A 54 8.72 -19.23 5.43
C VAL A 54 9.83 -19.48 4.42
N ARG A 55 9.54 -19.40 3.11
CA ARG A 55 10.53 -19.64 2.07
C ARG A 55 11.53 -18.49 1.91
N SER A 56 11.05 -17.25 2.03
CA SER A 56 11.88 -16.04 1.88
C SER A 56 12.79 -15.81 3.09
N HIS A 57 12.31 -16.13 4.30
CA HIS A 57 12.98 -15.78 5.57
C HIS A 57 13.39 -17.00 6.43
N GLY A 58 12.96 -18.21 6.06
CA GLY A 58 13.17 -19.44 6.83
C GLY A 58 12.03 -19.73 7.81
N ALA A 59 11.92 -20.98 8.27
CA ALA A 59 10.86 -21.42 9.17
C ALA A 59 10.88 -20.71 10.54
N HIS A 60 12.08 -20.35 11.01
CA HIS A 60 12.27 -19.64 12.28
C HIS A 60 11.59 -18.27 12.30
N PHE A 61 11.39 -17.64 11.13
CA PHE A 61 10.66 -16.38 11.00
C PHE A 61 9.23 -16.46 11.58
N MET A 62 8.60 -17.63 11.48
CA MET A 62 7.23 -17.84 11.95
C MET A 62 7.14 -18.10 13.47
N GLU A 63 8.26 -18.33 14.15
CA GLU A 63 8.28 -18.51 15.61
C GLU A 63 7.87 -17.20 16.33
N GLY A 64 8.09 -16.06 15.67
CA GLY A 64 7.68 -14.75 16.15
C GLY A 64 8.34 -14.36 17.47
N LEU A 65 7.72 -13.42 18.19
CA LEU A 65 8.07 -13.05 19.56
C LEU A 65 7.02 -13.63 20.51
N PRO A 66 7.30 -13.84 21.81
CA PRO A 66 6.32 -14.39 22.76
C PRO A 66 4.94 -13.71 22.75
N ASP A 67 4.91 -12.42 22.40
CA ASP A 67 3.72 -11.59 22.28
C ASP A 67 3.50 -11.00 20.87
N PHE A 68 4.18 -11.54 19.87
CA PHE A 68 3.96 -11.28 18.45
C PHE A 68 3.98 -12.62 17.69
N GLN A 69 2.81 -13.20 17.49
CA GLN A 69 2.65 -14.54 16.94
C GLN A 69 2.04 -14.48 15.54
N PHE A 70 2.47 -15.38 14.66
CA PHE A 70 1.88 -15.52 13.33
C PHE A 70 0.94 -16.72 13.27
N GLN A 71 -0.19 -16.54 12.61
CA GLN A 71 -1.16 -17.59 12.33
C GLN A 71 -1.47 -17.62 10.83
N ALA A 72 -2.15 -18.68 10.39
CA ALA A 72 -2.60 -18.81 9.03
C ALA A 72 -4.05 -19.28 8.96
N ILE A 73 -4.77 -18.81 7.94
CA ILE A 73 -6.08 -19.33 7.53
C ILE A 73 -6.05 -19.67 6.03
N PRO A 74 -6.87 -20.63 5.55
CA PRO A 74 -7.03 -20.86 4.13
C PRO A 74 -7.70 -19.66 3.45
N ASP A 75 -7.33 -19.39 2.19
CA ASP A 75 -7.90 -18.33 1.36
C ASP A 75 -9.06 -18.81 0.47
N GLY A 76 -9.37 -20.11 0.51
CA GLY A 76 -10.44 -20.75 -0.26
C GLY A 76 -10.11 -20.98 -1.74
N LEU A 77 -8.89 -20.70 -2.20
CA LEU A 77 -8.46 -20.94 -3.57
C LEU A 77 -7.79 -22.32 -3.72
N PRO A 78 -7.83 -22.92 -4.93
CA PRO A 78 -7.04 -24.11 -5.23
C PRO A 78 -5.53 -23.78 -5.19
N PRO A 79 -4.65 -24.78 -5.01
CA PRO A 79 -3.21 -24.57 -5.07
C PRO A 79 -2.76 -23.87 -6.36
N SER A 80 -1.95 -22.82 -6.23
CA SER A 80 -1.40 -22.03 -7.34
C SER A 80 0.13 -22.04 -7.34
N ASN A 81 0.74 -21.48 -8.39
CA ASN A 81 2.19 -21.32 -8.47
C ASN A 81 2.70 -20.52 -7.26
N GLN A 82 3.66 -21.11 -6.53
CA GLN A 82 4.22 -20.55 -5.30
C GLN A 82 5.05 -19.28 -5.55
N ASP A 83 5.53 -19.07 -6.79
CA ASP A 83 6.35 -17.93 -7.20
C ASP A 83 5.60 -16.81 -7.91
N ALA A 84 4.30 -16.98 -8.21
CA ALA A 84 3.50 -15.98 -8.93
C ALA A 84 2.42 -15.35 -8.06
N THR A 85 2.14 -14.05 -8.24
CA THR A 85 1.01 -13.39 -7.57
C THR A 85 -0.32 -14.12 -7.90
N GLN A 86 -1.17 -14.38 -6.88
CA GLN A 86 -2.48 -14.99 -7.09
C GLN A 86 -3.38 -14.08 -7.95
N HIS A 87 -4.27 -14.67 -8.74
CA HIS A 87 -5.19 -13.90 -9.58
C HIS A 87 -6.14 -13.05 -8.72
N VAL A 88 -5.93 -11.73 -8.75
CA VAL A 88 -6.55 -10.77 -7.81
C VAL A 88 -8.08 -10.86 -7.78
N PRO A 89 -8.82 -10.84 -8.90
CA PRO A 89 -10.29 -10.94 -8.87
C PRO A 89 -10.80 -12.23 -8.20
N SER A 90 -10.16 -13.37 -8.47
CA SER A 90 -10.56 -14.65 -7.86
C SER A 90 -10.26 -14.67 -6.36
N LEU A 91 -9.17 -14.05 -5.94
CA LEU A 91 -8.80 -13.93 -4.54
C LEU A 91 -9.78 -13.04 -3.77
N CYS A 92 -10.14 -11.86 -4.31
CA CYS A 92 -11.16 -10.98 -3.75
C CYS A 92 -12.50 -11.69 -3.56
N ASP A 93 -12.97 -12.41 -4.60
CA ASP A 93 -14.23 -13.16 -4.53
C ASP A 93 -14.18 -14.30 -3.50
N SER A 94 -13.08 -15.05 -3.47
CA SER A 94 -12.89 -16.16 -2.53
C SER A 94 -12.81 -15.69 -1.09
N VAL A 95 -12.03 -14.64 -0.81
CA VAL A 95 -11.86 -14.08 0.54
C VAL A 95 -13.21 -13.68 1.12
N ARG A 96 -14.03 -12.96 0.34
CA ARG A 96 -15.36 -12.52 0.75
C ARG A 96 -16.28 -13.68 1.14
N LYS A 97 -16.18 -14.80 0.41
CA LYS A 97 -17.08 -15.95 0.58
C LYS A 97 -16.59 -16.97 1.61
N ASN A 98 -15.28 -17.14 1.75
CA ASN A 98 -14.70 -18.33 2.36
C ASN A 98 -13.87 -18.07 3.62
N CYS A 99 -13.40 -16.84 3.87
CA CYS A 99 -12.48 -16.58 5.00
C CYS A 99 -13.16 -16.44 6.36
N LEU A 100 -14.45 -16.09 6.42
CA LEU A 100 -15.15 -15.83 7.68
C LEU A 100 -15.19 -17.07 8.61
N GLY A 101 -15.52 -18.25 8.07
CA GLY A 101 -15.57 -19.49 8.85
C GLY A 101 -14.24 -19.86 9.50
N PRO A 102 -13.16 -20.02 8.72
CA PRO A 102 -11.83 -20.30 9.26
C PRO A 102 -11.31 -19.22 10.22
N PHE A 103 -11.64 -17.94 9.98
CA PHE A 103 -11.25 -16.86 10.88
C PHE A 103 -11.98 -16.95 12.23
N ARG A 104 -13.29 -17.24 12.24
CA ARG A 104 -14.06 -17.51 13.48
C ARG A 104 -13.45 -18.67 14.28
N GLU A 105 -13.08 -19.75 13.61
CA GLU A 105 -12.43 -20.90 14.26
C GLU A 105 -11.10 -20.52 14.89
N LEU A 106 -10.28 -19.73 14.19
CA LEU A 106 -9.02 -19.21 14.72
C LEU A 106 -9.26 -18.38 15.99
N LEU A 107 -10.19 -17.43 15.96
CA LEU A 107 -10.51 -16.59 17.12
C LEU A 107 -11.00 -17.42 18.32
N ALA A 108 -11.84 -18.44 18.07
CA ALA A 108 -12.31 -19.36 19.10
C ALA A 108 -11.16 -20.16 19.73
N ARG A 109 -10.19 -20.62 18.92
CA ARG A 109 -8.98 -21.30 19.42
C ARG A 109 -8.13 -20.37 20.27
N LEU A 110 -7.85 -19.14 19.79
CA LEU A 110 -7.07 -18.15 20.53
C LEU A 110 -7.71 -17.86 21.89
N ASN A 111 -9.02 -17.63 21.91
CA ASN A 111 -9.76 -17.41 23.15
C ASN A 111 -9.85 -18.66 24.04
N SER A 112 -9.71 -19.87 23.51
CA SER A 112 -9.73 -21.10 24.32
C SER A 112 -8.36 -21.43 24.94
N CYS A 113 -7.27 -20.82 24.44
CA CYS A 113 -5.93 -21.05 24.95
C CYS A 113 -5.70 -20.35 26.30
N PRO A 114 -5.40 -21.07 27.40
CA PRO A 114 -5.20 -20.44 28.72
C PRO A 114 -3.94 -19.58 28.84
N GLU A 115 -2.95 -19.83 27.97
CA GLU A 115 -1.65 -19.16 27.96
C GLU A 115 -1.72 -17.79 27.27
N LEU A 116 -2.73 -17.59 26.42
CA LEU A 116 -2.91 -16.37 25.65
C LEU A 116 -3.91 -15.42 26.33
N PRO A 117 -3.71 -14.10 26.22
CA PRO A 117 -4.74 -13.14 26.56
C PRO A 117 -5.97 -13.33 25.64
N LYS A 118 -7.16 -13.01 26.15
CA LYS A 118 -8.38 -13.03 25.33
C LYS A 118 -8.29 -11.95 24.26
N VAL A 119 -8.76 -12.27 23.06
CA VAL A 119 -8.88 -11.31 21.95
C VAL A 119 -9.68 -10.11 22.43
N SER A 120 -9.09 -8.92 22.33
CA SER A 120 -9.69 -7.66 22.77
C SER A 120 -10.05 -6.74 21.61
N CYS A 121 -9.50 -6.96 20.41
CA CYS A 121 -9.91 -6.27 19.18
C CYS A 121 -9.48 -7.04 17.93
N VAL A 122 -10.13 -6.73 16.81
CA VAL A 122 -9.73 -7.17 15.47
C VAL A 122 -9.35 -5.94 14.65
N VAL A 123 -8.15 -5.96 14.07
CA VAL A 123 -7.68 -4.95 13.12
C VAL A 123 -7.56 -5.60 11.75
N ALA A 124 -8.55 -5.37 10.90
CA ALA A 124 -8.62 -5.96 9.58
C ALA A 124 -8.28 -4.92 8.51
N ASP A 125 -7.72 -5.39 7.41
CA ASP A 125 -7.59 -4.59 6.19
C ASP A 125 -8.97 -4.11 5.69
N GLY A 126 -9.00 -2.92 5.09
CA GLY A 126 -10.19 -2.30 4.51
C GLY A 126 -10.98 -3.17 3.52
N VAL A 127 -10.33 -4.17 2.91
CA VAL A 127 -10.99 -5.11 1.99
C VAL A 127 -11.20 -6.51 2.58
N MET A 128 -11.10 -6.63 3.91
CA MET A 128 -11.30 -7.86 4.66
C MET A 128 -12.48 -7.69 5.63
N SER A 129 -13.62 -7.17 5.13
CA SER A 129 -14.77 -6.79 5.96
C SER A 129 -15.40 -7.92 6.79
N PHE A 130 -15.15 -9.20 6.45
CA PHE A 130 -15.54 -10.33 7.30
C PHE A 130 -14.91 -10.25 8.71
N GLY A 131 -13.81 -9.52 8.89
CA GLY A 131 -13.24 -9.23 10.21
C GLY A 131 -14.19 -8.43 11.10
N ILE A 132 -15.07 -7.59 10.52
CA ILE A 132 -16.11 -6.85 11.23
C ILE A 132 -17.13 -7.83 11.81
N ASP A 133 -17.64 -8.75 10.99
CA ASP A 133 -18.64 -9.73 11.42
C ASP A 133 -18.10 -10.64 12.54
N ALA A 134 -16.85 -11.11 12.39
CA ALA A 134 -16.21 -11.95 13.39
C ALA A 134 -15.94 -11.21 14.72
N ALA A 135 -15.58 -9.92 14.67
CA ALA A 135 -15.39 -9.10 15.86
C ALA A 135 -16.72 -8.82 16.58
N ALA A 136 -17.79 -8.56 15.81
CA ALA A 136 -19.13 -8.33 16.36
C ALA A 136 -19.65 -9.55 17.14
N GLU A 137 -19.38 -10.77 16.66
CA GLU A 137 -19.73 -12.02 17.35
C GLU A 137 -19.01 -12.20 18.69
N LEU A 138 -17.81 -11.64 18.82
CA LEU A 138 -17.03 -11.64 20.06
C LEU A 138 -17.37 -10.45 20.97
N GLY A 139 -18.12 -9.47 20.48
CA GLY A 139 -18.40 -8.23 21.20
C GLY A 139 -17.15 -7.37 21.42
N VAL A 140 -16.19 -7.39 20.48
CA VAL A 140 -14.94 -6.60 20.54
C VAL A 140 -14.89 -5.56 19.41
N PRO A 141 -14.12 -4.46 19.55
CA PRO A 141 -13.94 -3.48 18.50
C PRO A 141 -13.40 -4.07 17.19
N ALA A 142 -13.97 -3.63 16.08
CA ALA A 142 -13.52 -3.94 14.73
C ALA A 142 -12.92 -2.68 14.10
N VAL A 143 -11.62 -2.69 13.83
CA VAL A 143 -10.92 -1.56 13.22
C VAL A 143 -10.59 -1.93 11.78
N GLN A 144 -10.91 -1.05 10.85
CA GLN A 144 -10.59 -1.22 9.44
C GLN A 144 -9.39 -0.34 9.09
N PHE A 145 -8.34 -0.93 8.52
CA PHE A 145 -7.18 -0.21 8.04
C PHE A 145 -7.25 -0.09 6.51
N TRP A 146 -7.59 1.09 6.01
CA TRP A 146 -7.68 1.35 4.59
C TRP A 146 -6.28 1.61 4.02
N THR A 147 -5.80 0.68 3.18
CA THR A 147 -4.41 0.64 2.70
C THR A 147 -4.14 1.57 1.51
N ALA A 148 -5.17 2.13 0.88
CA ALA A 148 -5.05 3.12 -0.19
C ALA A 148 -5.27 4.56 0.32
N SER A 149 -5.25 5.54 -0.59
CA SER A 149 -5.51 6.95 -0.26
C SER A 149 -6.93 7.18 0.25
N ALA A 150 -7.11 8.23 1.06
CA ALA A 150 -8.44 8.70 1.45
C ALA A 150 -9.23 9.20 0.23
N CYS A 151 -8.54 9.80 -0.75
CA CYS A 151 -9.10 10.15 -2.05
C CYS A 151 -9.71 8.94 -2.76
N SER A 152 -8.98 7.82 -2.82
CA SER A 152 -9.48 6.60 -3.45
C SER A 152 -10.60 5.95 -2.66
N PHE A 153 -10.54 5.95 -1.32
CA PHE A 153 -11.66 5.52 -0.48
C PHE A 153 -12.94 6.29 -0.81
N MET A 154 -12.85 7.61 -0.89
CA MET A 154 -13.99 8.46 -1.26
C MET A 154 -14.52 8.12 -2.65
N ALA A 155 -13.65 7.86 -3.63
CA ALA A 155 -14.08 7.43 -4.96
C ALA A 155 -14.79 6.08 -4.94
N TYR A 156 -14.29 5.09 -4.20
CA TYR A 156 -14.94 3.78 -4.04
C TYR A 156 -16.31 3.88 -3.35
N LEU A 157 -16.46 4.75 -2.34
CA LEU A 157 -17.76 5.02 -1.72
C LEU A 157 -18.82 5.47 -2.74
N HIS A 158 -18.40 6.08 -3.84
CA HIS A 158 -19.28 6.62 -4.88
C HIS A 158 -19.51 5.67 -6.06
N TYR A 159 -19.02 4.43 -6.01
CA TYR A 159 -19.25 3.45 -7.08
C TYR A 159 -20.75 3.20 -7.33
N ARG A 160 -21.56 3.09 -6.26
CA ARG A 160 -23.02 2.94 -6.41
C ARG A 160 -23.69 4.14 -7.09
N GLU A 161 -23.12 5.33 -6.92
CA GLU A 161 -23.65 6.55 -7.55
C GLU A 161 -23.36 6.58 -9.05
N LEU A 162 -22.22 6.03 -9.49
CA LEU A 162 -21.93 5.83 -10.93
C LEU A 162 -22.99 4.94 -11.60
N VAL A 163 -23.45 3.89 -10.91
CA VAL A 163 -24.55 3.04 -11.40
C VAL A 163 -25.86 3.82 -11.48
N ARG A 164 -26.23 4.56 -10.41
CA ARG A 164 -27.48 5.35 -10.39
C ARG A 164 -27.54 6.41 -11.49
N ARG A 165 -26.38 6.96 -11.87
CA ARG A 165 -26.24 7.96 -12.93
C ARG A 165 -26.17 7.34 -14.33
N GLY A 166 -26.19 6.01 -14.45
CA GLY A 166 -26.08 5.31 -15.73
C GLY A 166 -24.70 5.45 -16.38
N ILE A 167 -23.65 5.74 -15.60
CA ILE A 167 -22.27 5.83 -16.07
C ILE A 167 -21.63 4.44 -16.12
N PHE A 168 -21.97 3.57 -15.16
CA PHE A 168 -21.49 2.19 -15.08
C PHE A 168 -22.62 1.18 -15.35
N PRO A 169 -22.33 0.06 -16.05
CA PRO A 169 -21.10 -0.20 -16.80
C PRO A 169 -21.05 0.70 -18.05
N PHE A 170 -19.87 0.80 -18.66
CA PHE A 170 -19.77 1.45 -19.97
C PHE A 170 -20.50 0.62 -21.03
N LYS A 171 -21.00 1.30 -22.07
CA LYS A 171 -21.83 0.66 -23.10
C LYS A 171 -21.04 -0.29 -24.01
N ASP A 172 -19.85 0.13 -24.40
CA ASP A 172 -18.94 -0.59 -25.29
C ASP A 172 -17.52 -0.02 -25.10
N ASP A 173 -16.49 -0.68 -25.60
CA ASP A 173 -15.08 -0.33 -25.34
C ASP A 173 -14.65 1.02 -25.95
N ASN A 174 -15.52 1.72 -26.70
CA ASN A 174 -15.18 3.04 -27.25
C ASN A 174 -14.91 4.10 -26.17
N PHE A 175 -15.37 3.88 -24.93
CA PHE A 175 -15.10 4.79 -23.80
C PHE A 175 -13.60 5.07 -23.59
N MET A 176 -12.73 4.16 -24.04
CA MET A 176 -11.27 4.28 -23.96
C MET A 176 -10.68 5.28 -24.97
N VAL A 177 -11.39 5.59 -26.06
CA VAL A 177 -10.86 6.39 -27.19
C VAL A 177 -11.77 7.57 -27.60
N ASP A 178 -13.02 7.60 -27.15
CA ASP A 178 -14.02 8.61 -27.54
C ASP A 178 -14.10 9.82 -26.59
N PHE A 179 -13.08 10.01 -25.75
CA PHE A 179 -12.99 11.03 -24.71
C PHE A 179 -14.02 10.90 -23.57
N THR A 180 -14.79 9.80 -23.48
CA THR A 180 -15.71 9.57 -22.35
C THR A 180 -14.99 9.68 -21.00
N LEU A 181 -13.78 9.12 -20.89
CA LEU A 181 -12.99 9.18 -19.66
C LEU A 181 -12.55 10.62 -19.26
N GLU A 182 -12.58 11.58 -20.18
CA GLU A 182 -12.28 12.99 -19.87
C GLU A 182 -13.48 13.75 -19.26
N THR A 183 -14.64 13.10 -19.13
CA THR A 183 -15.84 13.68 -18.52
C THR A 183 -15.54 14.13 -17.08
N PRO A 184 -15.75 15.43 -16.75
CA PRO A 184 -15.58 15.94 -15.39
C PRO A 184 -16.57 15.32 -14.40
N ILE A 185 -16.12 15.14 -13.16
CA ILE A 185 -16.95 14.77 -12.02
C ILE A 185 -16.92 15.90 -11.01
N ASP A 186 -18.09 16.49 -10.75
CA ASP A 186 -18.30 17.63 -9.84
C ASP A 186 -19.18 17.29 -8.63
N TRP A 187 -19.59 16.03 -8.49
CA TRP A 187 -20.58 15.59 -7.51
C TRP A 187 -20.01 14.67 -6.41
N ILE A 188 -18.71 14.35 -6.42
CA ILE A 188 -18.05 13.60 -5.35
C ILE A 188 -17.49 14.59 -4.31
N PRO A 189 -17.99 14.60 -3.06
CA PRO A 189 -17.52 15.51 -2.02
C PRO A 189 -16.01 15.38 -1.75
N GLY A 190 -15.33 16.51 -1.64
CA GLY A 190 -13.88 16.59 -1.36
C GLY A 190 -12.97 16.28 -2.55
N MET A 191 -13.50 15.79 -3.68
CA MET A 191 -12.72 15.51 -4.89
C MET A 191 -13.00 16.56 -5.96
N ARG A 192 -12.17 17.62 -6.01
CA ARG A 192 -12.32 18.70 -7.00
C ARG A 192 -11.56 18.39 -8.29
N ASN A 193 -12.08 18.91 -9.40
CA ASN A 193 -11.41 18.86 -10.71
C ASN A 193 -10.98 17.44 -11.15
N ILE A 194 -11.74 16.42 -10.75
CA ILE A 194 -11.50 15.04 -11.18
C ILE A 194 -12.32 14.71 -12.42
N ARG A 195 -11.86 13.72 -13.18
CA ARG A 195 -12.56 13.17 -14.35
C ARG A 195 -12.83 11.68 -14.15
N LEU A 196 -13.65 11.08 -15.01
CA LEU A 196 -13.88 9.64 -15.01
C LEU A 196 -12.56 8.85 -15.11
N ARG A 197 -11.56 9.35 -15.85
CA ARG A 197 -10.24 8.71 -15.94
C ARG A 197 -9.51 8.66 -14.60
N ASP A 198 -9.77 9.62 -13.71
CA ASP A 198 -9.07 9.78 -12.44
C ASP A 198 -9.72 8.96 -11.31
N ILE A 199 -10.92 8.38 -11.53
CA ILE A 199 -11.57 7.43 -10.62
C ILE A 199 -10.86 6.07 -10.67
N PRO A 200 -10.82 5.30 -9.56
CA PRO A 200 -10.14 4.02 -9.55
C PRO A 200 -10.61 3.11 -10.68
N SER A 201 -9.66 2.46 -11.34
CA SER A 201 -9.85 1.93 -12.70
C SER A 201 -10.89 0.82 -12.84
N HIS A 202 -11.40 0.26 -11.75
CA HIS A 202 -12.37 -0.83 -11.78
C HIS A 202 -13.72 -0.43 -12.40
N ILE A 203 -13.96 0.87 -12.60
CA ILE A 203 -15.10 1.37 -13.36
C ILE A 203 -14.96 1.14 -14.88
N ARG A 204 -13.74 0.96 -15.39
CA ARG A 204 -13.39 0.89 -16.82
C ARG A 204 -13.71 -0.48 -17.42
N THR A 205 -14.99 -0.82 -17.45
CA THR A 205 -15.47 -2.10 -17.97
C THR A 205 -16.87 -1.98 -18.53
N THR A 206 -17.16 -2.85 -19.50
CA THR A 206 -18.49 -3.07 -20.07
C THR A 206 -19.25 -4.19 -19.37
N ASN A 207 -18.60 -4.92 -18.44
CA ASN A 207 -19.21 -6.01 -17.70
C ASN A 207 -19.97 -5.48 -16.46
N PRO A 208 -21.32 -5.57 -16.41
CA PRO A 208 -22.08 -5.19 -15.23
C PRO A 208 -21.75 -6.04 -14.00
N ASP A 209 -21.30 -7.28 -14.20
CA ASP A 209 -20.97 -8.25 -13.15
C ASP A 209 -19.46 -8.25 -12.83
N SER A 210 -18.80 -7.10 -13.01
CA SER A 210 -17.38 -6.96 -12.71
C SER A 210 -17.10 -7.20 -11.23
N ILE A 211 -16.42 -8.31 -10.93
CA ILE A 211 -16.04 -8.71 -9.57
C ILE A 211 -15.32 -7.58 -8.83
N MET A 212 -14.37 -6.90 -9.49
CA MET A 212 -13.57 -5.86 -8.83
C MET A 212 -14.36 -4.58 -8.58
N PHE A 213 -15.29 -4.22 -9.48
CA PHE A 213 -16.16 -3.07 -9.26
C PHE A 213 -17.08 -3.32 -8.05
N ASP A 214 -17.73 -4.48 -8.04
CA ASP A 214 -18.63 -4.88 -6.96
C ASP A 214 -17.89 -5.00 -5.62
N PHE A 215 -16.77 -5.75 -5.60
CA PHE A 215 -15.95 -5.97 -4.41
C PHE A 215 -15.47 -4.65 -3.79
N MET A 216 -14.77 -3.80 -4.56
CA MET A 216 -14.17 -2.59 -3.99
C MET A 216 -15.23 -1.57 -3.56
N GLY A 217 -16.33 -1.46 -4.31
CA GLY A 217 -17.46 -0.62 -3.93
C GLY A 217 -18.17 -1.12 -2.67
N GLU A 218 -18.32 -2.44 -2.50
CA GLU A 218 -18.93 -3.04 -1.32
C GLU A 218 -18.02 -2.94 -0.09
N GLU A 219 -16.74 -3.28 -0.21
CA GLU A 219 -15.77 -3.23 0.90
C GLU A 219 -15.63 -1.80 1.44
N ALA A 220 -15.53 -0.78 0.58
CA ALA A 220 -15.49 0.61 1.03
C ALA A 220 -16.75 1.01 1.82
N GLN A 221 -17.94 0.53 1.41
CA GLN A 221 -19.18 0.73 2.14
C GLN A 221 -19.22 -0.06 3.45
N ASN A 222 -18.64 -1.26 3.48
CA ASN A 222 -18.55 -2.09 4.68
C ASN A 222 -17.61 -1.48 5.71
N CYS A 223 -16.55 -0.76 5.32
CA CYS A 223 -15.70 -0.03 6.25
C CYS A 223 -16.50 0.94 7.13
N LEU A 224 -17.59 1.55 6.62
CA LEU A 224 -18.44 2.46 7.41
C LEU A 224 -19.25 1.76 8.52
N LYS A 225 -19.20 0.43 8.61
CA LYS A 225 -19.82 -0.38 9.66
C LYS A 225 -18.84 -0.76 10.77
N SER A 226 -17.55 -0.42 10.62
CA SER A 226 -16.53 -0.72 11.63
C SER A 226 -16.67 0.20 12.85
N THR A 227 -15.92 -0.10 13.90
CA THR A 227 -15.80 0.80 15.06
C THR A 227 -14.98 2.05 14.73
N ALA A 228 -13.96 1.91 13.88
CA ALA A 228 -13.13 3.01 13.40
C ALA A 228 -12.45 2.65 12.08
N ILE A 229 -12.04 3.69 11.33
CA ILE A 229 -11.23 3.54 10.10
C ILE A 229 -9.90 4.26 10.28
N LEU A 230 -8.82 3.54 10.01
CA LEU A 230 -7.46 4.06 10.00
C LEU A 230 -7.02 4.32 8.56
N PHE A 231 -6.43 5.48 8.30
CA PHE A 231 -5.82 5.83 7.03
C PHE A 231 -4.31 6.01 7.17
N ASN A 232 -3.54 5.44 6.24
CA ASN A 232 -2.11 5.71 6.09
C ASN A 232 -1.90 7.02 5.33
N THR A 233 -2.28 8.13 5.95
CA THR A 233 -2.13 9.50 5.44
C THR A 233 -2.03 10.47 6.61
N PHE A 234 -1.92 11.77 6.34
CA PHE A 234 -1.94 12.82 7.36
C PHE A 234 -2.87 13.96 6.92
N ASP A 235 -3.48 14.65 7.90
CA ASP A 235 -4.58 15.61 7.68
C ASP A 235 -4.31 16.64 6.59
N ALA A 236 -3.12 17.25 6.59
CA ALA A 236 -2.77 18.30 5.63
C ALA A 236 -2.67 17.80 4.17
N PHE A 237 -2.38 16.51 3.97
CA PHE A 237 -2.14 15.94 2.63
C PHE A 237 -3.43 15.68 1.84
N GLU A 238 -4.50 15.31 2.55
CA GLU A 238 -5.79 14.90 1.97
C GLU A 238 -6.98 15.59 2.67
N HIS A 239 -6.78 16.82 3.18
CA HIS A 239 -7.72 17.52 4.07
C HIS A 239 -9.17 17.55 3.57
N GLU A 240 -9.39 17.91 2.29
CA GLU A 240 -10.75 18.08 1.75
C GLU A 240 -11.54 16.77 1.73
N VAL A 241 -10.92 15.67 1.30
CA VAL A 241 -11.58 14.35 1.27
C VAL A 241 -11.73 13.79 2.68
N LEU A 242 -10.74 13.98 3.56
CA LEU A 242 -10.83 13.53 4.95
C LEU A 242 -11.98 14.21 5.69
N SER A 243 -12.15 15.54 5.51
CA SER A 243 -13.29 16.27 6.06
C SER A 243 -14.62 15.71 5.53
N ALA A 244 -14.72 15.44 4.23
CA ALA A 244 -15.93 14.91 3.63
C ALA A 244 -16.22 13.45 4.02
N ILE A 245 -15.20 12.66 4.34
CA ILE A 245 -15.37 11.32 4.92
C ILE A 245 -15.88 11.44 6.36
N ALA A 246 -15.29 12.33 7.17
CA ALA A 246 -15.68 12.55 8.56
C ALA A 246 -17.16 12.97 8.71
N ASP A 247 -17.68 13.75 7.77
CA ASP A 247 -19.10 14.13 7.71
C ASP A 247 -20.04 12.91 7.52
N LYS A 248 -19.55 11.83 6.90
CA LYS A 248 -20.29 10.58 6.69
C LYS A 248 -20.06 9.57 7.83
N PHE A 249 -18.83 9.50 8.31
CA PHE A 249 -18.37 8.57 9.35
C PHE A 249 -17.26 9.26 10.17
N PRO A 250 -17.57 9.75 11.38
CA PRO A 250 -16.66 10.62 12.13
C PRO A 250 -15.47 9.88 12.75
N ASP A 251 -15.56 8.56 12.97
CA ASP A 251 -14.56 7.76 13.68
C ASP A 251 -13.38 7.36 12.77
N ILE A 252 -12.80 8.35 12.09
CA ILE A 252 -11.60 8.19 11.25
C ILE A 252 -10.34 8.71 11.95
N TYR A 253 -9.21 8.05 11.68
CA TYR A 253 -7.92 8.45 12.22
C TYR A 253 -6.84 8.37 11.14
N THR A 254 -6.16 9.48 10.90
CA THR A 254 -5.01 9.57 10.01
C THR A 254 -3.74 9.27 10.81
N ILE A 255 -3.16 8.09 10.61
CA ILE A 255 -2.01 7.61 11.39
C ILE A 255 -0.74 7.49 10.56
N GLY A 256 -0.72 8.15 9.39
CA GLY A 256 0.36 8.06 8.44
C GLY A 256 1.28 9.30 8.43
N PRO A 257 2.36 9.25 7.63
CA PRO A 257 2.82 8.05 6.94
C PRO A 257 3.44 7.04 7.92
N ILE A 258 2.95 5.79 7.89
CA ILE A 258 3.38 4.72 8.80
C ILE A 258 4.91 4.49 8.79
N PRO A 259 5.63 4.54 7.65
CA PRO A 259 7.09 4.36 7.66
C PRO A 259 7.82 5.32 8.61
N LEU A 260 7.37 6.57 8.73
CA LEU A 260 7.93 7.55 9.66
C LEU A 260 7.54 7.21 11.11
N MET A 261 6.27 6.90 11.35
CA MET A 261 5.80 6.55 12.70
C MET A 261 6.53 5.33 13.26
N THR A 262 6.68 4.28 12.45
CA THR A 262 7.42 3.07 12.83
C THR A 262 8.88 3.38 13.12
N HIS A 263 9.53 4.23 12.32
CA HIS A 263 10.90 4.66 12.58
C HIS A 263 11.05 5.39 13.93
N HIS A 264 10.04 6.18 14.34
CA HIS A 264 10.05 6.93 15.60
C HIS A 264 9.64 6.14 16.84
N ILE A 265 8.86 5.05 16.70
CA ILE A 265 8.35 4.27 17.85
C ILE A 265 9.09 2.97 18.05
N VAL A 266 9.37 2.27 16.95
CA VAL A 266 9.86 0.89 17.01
C VAL A 266 11.37 0.92 17.13
N HIS A 267 11.86 0.82 18.36
CA HIS A 267 13.30 0.80 18.66
C HIS A 267 13.85 -0.61 18.91
N GLU A 268 13.01 -1.53 19.38
CA GLU A 268 13.38 -2.90 19.74
C GLU A 268 13.99 -3.65 18.54
N PRO A 269 15.23 -4.17 18.65
CA PRO A 269 15.90 -4.86 17.54
C PRO A 269 15.13 -6.06 17.00
N ASP A 270 14.57 -6.87 17.91
CA ASP A 270 13.83 -8.08 17.53
C ASP A 270 12.53 -7.71 16.79
N LEU A 271 11.84 -6.65 17.23
CA LEU A 271 10.66 -6.14 16.54
C LEU A 271 11.03 -5.49 15.20
N LYS A 272 12.19 -4.83 15.07
CA LYS A 272 12.69 -4.35 13.78
C LYS A 272 12.94 -5.49 12.80
N ALA A 273 13.45 -6.63 13.28
CA ALA A 273 13.73 -7.82 12.48
C ALA A 273 12.47 -8.53 11.94
N VAL A 274 11.28 -8.23 12.48
CA VAL A 274 10.02 -8.71 11.89
C VAL A 274 9.81 -8.06 10.51
N GLN A 275 10.13 -8.78 9.46
CA GLN A 275 10.06 -8.30 8.08
C GLN A 275 8.66 -8.43 7.47
N SER A 276 8.36 -7.57 6.49
CA SER A 276 7.07 -7.56 5.79
C SER A 276 7.15 -8.08 4.35
N SER A 277 8.36 -8.17 3.80
CA SER A 277 8.56 -8.50 2.40
C SER A 277 8.26 -9.98 2.16
N LEU A 278 7.36 -10.27 1.23
CA LEU A 278 7.12 -11.61 0.70
C LEU A 278 8.26 -12.06 -0.23
N TRP A 279 9.13 -11.14 -0.63
CA TRP A 279 10.23 -11.35 -1.57
C TRP A 279 11.59 -11.14 -0.89
N LYS A 280 12.61 -11.85 -1.38
CA LYS A 280 13.98 -11.68 -0.88
C LYS A 280 14.57 -10.37 -1.41
N GLU A 281 14.93 -9.48 -0.50
CA GLU A 281 15.53 -8.18 -0.81
C GLU A 281 17.01 -8.33 -1.19
N ASP A 282 17.44 -7.65 -2.26
CA ASP A 282 18.87 -7.53 -2.61
C ASP A 282 19.47 -6.25 -2.03
N MET A 283 20.24 -6.41 -0.95
CA MET A 283 20.90 -5.29 -0.27
C MET A 283 22.04 -4.65 -1.08
N LYS A 284 22.54 -5.32 -2.13
CA LYS A 284 23.62 -4.80 -2.98
C LYS A 284 23.21 -3.53 -3.73
N CYS A 285 21.90 -3.28 -3.88
CA CYS A 285 21.42 -2.04 -4.47
C CYS A 285 21.87 -0.81 -3.66
N LEU A 286 21.94 -0.91 -2.33
CA LEU A 286 22.40 0.19 -1.47
C LEU A 286 23.91 0.44 -1.67
N GLU A 287 24.72 -0.61 -1.70
CA GLU A 287 26.17 -0.51 -1.97
C GLU A 287 26.47 0.09 -3.36
N TRP A 288 25.56 -0.11 -4.31
CA TRP A 288 25.66 0.49 -5.64
C TRP A 288 25.29 1.98 -5.62
N LEU A 289 24.26 2.35 -4.84
CA LEU A 289 23.84 3.74 -4.66
C LEU A 289 24.88 4.59 -3.91
N ASP A 290 25.61 4.00 -2.95
CA ASP A 290 26.71 4.67 -2.21
C ASP A 290 27.80 5.24 -3.12
N LYS A 291 27.91 4.73 -4.36
CA LYS A 291 28.92 5.12 -5.35
C LYS A 291 28.41 6.16 -6.37
N ARG A 292 27.23 6.72 -6.13
CA ARG A 292 26.56 7.67 -7.04
C ARG A 292 26.47 9.04 -6.40
N GLU A 293 26.50 10.06 -7.24
CA GLU A 293 26.35 11.45 -6.78
C GLU A 293 24.95 11.68 -6.21
N PRO A 294 24.79 12.61 -5.24
CA PRO A 294 23.48 12.99 -4.71
C PRO A 294 22.50 13.37 -5.83
N GLU A 295 21.25 12.95 -5.67
CA GLU A 295 20.13 13.27 -6.55
C GLU A 295 20.36 12.93 -8.04
N SER A 296 21.24 11.97 -8.35
CA SER A 296 21.63 11.62 -9.72
C SER A 296 20.97 10.35 -10.27
N VAL A 297 20.37 9.53 -9.40
CA VAL A 297 19.82 8.22 -9.75
C VAL A 297 18.31 8.28 -9.92
N VAL A 298 17.80 7.71 -11.02
CA VAL A 298 16.38 7.39 -11.19
C VAL A 298 16.10 6.02 -10.60
N TYR A 299 15.24 5.97 -9.58
CA TYR A 299 14.73 4.70 -9.07
C TYR A 299 13.47 4.30 -9.86
N VAL A 300 13.35 3.03 -10.24
CA VAL A 300 12.24 2.53 -11.06
C VAL A 300 11.63 1.29 -10.43
N ASN A 301 10.34 1.35 -10.07
CA ASN A 301 9.59 0.21 -9.55
C ASN A 301 8.07 0.34 -9.80
N PHE A 302 7.49 -0.66 -10.47
CA PHE A 302 6.06 -0.72 -10.79
C PHE A 302 5.23 -1.56 -9.80
N GLY A 303 5.83 -1.93 -8.66
CA GLY A 303 5.14 -2.63 -7.59
C GLY A 303 5.12 -4.16 -7.77
N SER A 304 4.21 -4.82 -7.06
CA SER A 304 4.26 -6.28 -6.86
C SER A 304 3.30 -7.10 -7.71
N VAL A 305 2.32 -6.43 -8.34
CA VAL A 305 1.19 -7.06 -9.06
C VAL A 305 1.14 -6.64 -10.52
N THR A 306 1.61 -5.44 -10.82
CA THR A 306 1.53 -4.82 -12.14
C THR A 306 2.29 -5.62 -13.19
N VAL A 307 1.61 -5.99 -14.28
CA VAL A 307 2.20 -6.74 -15.39
C VAL A 307 2.46 -5.82 -16.58
N MET A 308 3.65 -5.89 -17.16
CA MET A 308 4.08 -5.06 -18.30
C MET A 308 4.20 -5.90 -19.58
N THR A 309 3.82 -5.32 -20.72
CA THR A 309 4.03 -5.93 -22.04
C THR A 309 5.50 -5.86 -22.44
N GLU A 310 5.96 -6.76 -23.31
CA GLU A 310 7.33 -6.70 -23.83
C GLU A 310 7.65 -5.38 -24.53
N GLN A 311 6.66 -4.81 -25.23
CA GLN A 311 6.80 -3.51 -25.89
C GLN A 311 7.07 -2.39 -24.87
N HIS A 312 6.22 -2.26 -23.84
CA HIS A 312 6.44 -1.25 -22.80
C HIS A 312 7.78 -1.45 -22.08
N LEU A 313 8.17 -2.71 -21.80
CA LEU A 313 9.47 -3.02 -21.20
C LEU A 313 10.62 -2.44 -22.05
N ARG A 314 10.56 -2.63 -23.38
CA ARG A 314 11.57 -2.10 -24.31
C ARG A 314 11.56 -0.57 -24.36
N GLU A 315 10.40 0.07 -24.38
CA GLU A 315 10.29 1.53 -24.42
C GLU A 315 10.83 2.19 -23.14
N PHE A 316 10.50 1.66 -21.95
CA PHE A 316 11.10 2.12 -20.69
C PHE A 316 12.60 1.89 -20.66
N ALA A 317 13.07 0.70 -21.06
CA ALA A 317 14.49 0.38 -21.06
C ALA A 317 15.30 1.36 -21.92
N TRP A 318 14.89 1.56 -23.17
CA TRP A 318 15.61 2.47 -24.06
C TRP A 318 15.40 3.94 -23.68
N GLY A 319 14.25 4.33 -23.14
CA GLY A 319 14.06 5.68 -22.62
C GLY A 319 15.00 6.00 -21.46
N LEU A 320 15.14 5.06 -20.51
CA LEU A 320 16.08 5.17 -19.40
C LEU A 320 17.54 5.21 -19.91
N ALA A 321 17.91 4.32 -20.82
CA ALA A 321 19.26 4.30 -21.40
C ALA A 321 19.60 5.63 -22.10
N ASN A 322 18.69 6.14 -22.94
CA ASN A 322 18.89 7.36 -23.73
C ASN A 322 18.95 8.62 -22.85
N SER A 323 18.30 8.62 -21.68
CA SER A 323 18.38 9.73 -20.73
C SER A 323 19.80 10.00 -20.22
N ASN A 324 20.70 9.01 -20.32
CA ASN A 324 22.04 9.02 -19.75
C ASN A 324 22.11 9.19 -18.22
N CYS A 325 20.97 9.19 -17.52
CA CYS A 325 20.93 9.19 -16.07
C CYS A 325 21.28 7.79 -15.52
N PRO A 326 22.03 7.70 -14.42
CA PRO A 326 22.09 6.48 -13.63
C PRO A 326 20.69 6.03 -13.19
N PHE A 327 20.44 4.72 -13.18
CA PHE A 327 19.15 4.20 -12.74
C PHE A 327 19.26 2.86 -12.01
N LEU A 328 18.36 2.65 -11.04
CA LEU A 328 18.14 1.38 -10.37
C LEU A 328 16.73 0.91 -10.72
N TRP A 329 16.60 -0.23 -11.39
CA TRP A 329 15.32 -0.76 -11.84
C TRP A 329 15.01 -2.12 -11.24
N ILE A 330 13.87 -2.21 -10.57
CA ILE A 330 13.30 -3.46 -10.07
C ILE A 330 12.53 -4.13 -11.20
N VAL A 331 13.06 -5.26 -11.70
CA VAL A 331 12.47 -6.02 -12.80
C VAL A 331 12.26 -7.45 -12.34
N ARG A 332 10.99 -7.85 -12.19
CA ARG A 332 10.61 -9.20 -11.81
C ARG A 332 10.24 -10.04 -13.02
N LYS A 333 10.72 -11.28 -13.07
CA LYS A 333 10.46 -12.20 -14.20
C LYS A 333 8.99 -12.64 -14.30
N ASP A 334 8.26 -12.68 -13.18
CA ASP A 334 6.89 -13.17 -13.16
C ASP A 334 5.83 -12.11 -13.54
N ILE A 335 6.25 -10.86 -13.73
CA ILE A 335 5.37 -9.73 -14.08
C ILE A 335 5.60 -9.18 -15.49
N VAL A 336 6.42 -9.83 -16.31
CA VAL A 336 6.54 -9.48 -17.73
C VAL A 336 5.77 -10.51 -18.55
N MET A 337 4.86 -10.06 -19.42
CA MET A 337 4.09 -10.99 -20.27
C MET A 337 4.98 -11.66 -21.31
N GLY A 338 5.06 -12.99 -21.28
CA GLY A 338 5.74 -13.84 -22.27
C GLY A 338 6.90 -14.65 -21.68
N ASP A 339 6.99 -15.94 -22.00
CA ASP A 339 7.97 -16.90 -21.46
C ASP A 339 9.46 -16.55 -21.72
N SER A 340 9.73 -15.47 -22.48
CA SER A 340 11.07 -15.09 -22.96
C SER A 340 11.34 -13.58 -22.94
N ALA A 341 10.57 -12.77 -22.21
CA ALA A 341 10.73 -11.31 -22.22
C ALA A 341 11.99 -10.86 -21.45
N THR A 342 13.14 -11.04 -22.08
CA THR A 342 14.45 -10.60 -21.63
C THR A 342 14.83 -9.33 -22.37
N LEU A 343 15.37 -8.34 -21.66
CA LEU A 343 16.01 -7.19 -22.29
C LEU A 343 17.17 -7.67 -23.18
N PRO A 344 17.35 -7.10 -24.39
CA PRO A 344 18.41 -7.52 -25.31
C PRO A 344 19.82 -7.37 -24.70
N ALA A 345 20.78 -8.15 -25.18
CA ALA A 345 22.16 -8.07 -24.70
C ALA A 345 22.76 -6.67 -24.94
N GLU A 346 22.37 -6.04 -26.05
CA GLU A 346 22.78 -4.68 -26.42
C GLU A 346 22.36 -3.64 -25.35
N PHE A 347 21.21 -3.84 -24.70
CA PHE A 347 20.77 -2.97 -23.62
C PHE A 347 21.68 -3.12 -22.40
N SER A 348 22.02 -4.36 -22.04
CA SER A 348 22.88 -4.64 -20.88
C SER A 348 24.27 -4.03 -21.07
N ASP A 349 24.82 -4.11 -22.29
CA ASP A 349 26.10 -3.51 -22.64
C ASP A 349 26.08 -1.97 -22.60
N GLU A 350 25.00 -1.36 -23.08
CA GLU A 350 24.81 0.11 -23.07
C GLU A 350 24.75 0.67 -21.65
N VAL A 351 24.05 -0.01 -20.74
CA VAL A 351 23.78 0.54 -19.40
C VAL A 351 24.73 0.06 -18.32
N LYS A 352 25.68 -0.83 -18.62
CA LYS A 352 26.52 -1.53 -17.61
C LYS A 352 27.18 -0.66 -16.53
N GLU A 353 27.54 0.59 -16.86
CA GLU A 353 28.19 1.51 -15.92
C GLU A 353 27.18 2.37 -15.12
N ARG A 354 25.95 2.53 -15.63
CA ARG A 354 24.94 3.49 -15.15
C ARG A 354 23.65 2.85 -14.63
N GLY A 355 23.33 1.63 -15.06
CA GLY A 355 22.12 0.90 -14.71
C GLY A 355 22.40 -0.26 -13.76
N LEU A 356 21.52 -0.48 -12.80
CA LEU A 356 21.47 -1.70 -12.00
C LEU A 356 20.05 -2.29 -12.07
N LEU A 357 19.94 -3.55 -12.45
CA LEU A 357 18.69 -4.30 -12.46
C LEU A 357 18.73 -5.35 -11.35
N VAL A 358 17.70 -5.38 -10.51
CA VAL A 358 17.54 -6.39 -9.44
C VAL A 358 16.10 -6.88 -9.38
N ASP A 359 15.89 -8.06 -8.81
CA ASP A 359 14.54 -8.65 -8.70
C ASP A 359 13.70 -7.96 -7.62
N TRP A 360 14.30 -7.54 -6.50
CA TRP A 360 13.62 -6.87 -5.39
C TRP A 360 14.61 -6.11 -4.50
N CYS A 361 14.16 -5.06 -3.81
CA CYS A 361 15.00 -4.22 -2.95
C CYS A 361 14.25 -3.71 -1.70
N PRO A 362 14.96 -3.25 -0.65
CA PRO A 362 14.37 -2.50 0.45
C PRO A 362 13.96 -1.09 -0.03
N GLN A 363 12.79 -0.99 -0.69
CA GLN A 363 12.37 0.20 -1.43
C GLN A 363 12.44 1.49 -0.60
N TYR A 364 11.99 1.47 0.66
CA TYR A 364 12.00 2.67 1.50
C TYR A 364 13.42 3.17 1.80
N ASP A 365 14.38 2.26 1.99
CA ASP A 365 15.78 2.62 2.20
C ASP A 365 16.43 3.13 0.91
N VAL A 366 16.06 2.56 -0.25
CA VAL A 366 16.46 3.06 -1.57
C VAL A 366 15.94 4.49 -1.78
N LEU A 367 14.66 4.75 -1.56
CA LEU A 367 14.07 6.07 -1.75
C LEU A 367 14.68 7.12 -0.81
N LYS A 368 15.03 6.74 0.42
CA LYS A 368 15.72 7.62 1.37
C LYS A 368 17.19 7.88 1.03
N HIS A 369 17.77 7.10 0.13
CA HIS A 369 19.19 7.22 -0.19
C HIS A 369 19.48 8.55 -0.89
N PRO A 370 20.50 9.33 -0.46
CA PRO A 370 20.78 10.67 -1.01
C PRO A 370 21.01 10.70 -2.52
N ALA A 371 21.49 9.60 -3.10
CA ALA A 371 21.69 9.49 -4.55
C ALA A 371 20.39 9.48 -5.38
N VAL A 372 19.24 9.13 -4.80
CA VAL A 372 17.98 9.03 -5.57
C VAL A 372 17.41 10.43 -5.83
N GLY A 373 17.30 10.77 -7.11
CA GLY A 373 16.81 12.06 -7.58
C GLY A 373 15.35 12.05 -8.05
N ALA A 374 14.85 10.91 -8.51
CA ALA A 374 13.48 10.75 -9.01
C ALA A 374 13.00 9.30 -8.85
N PHE A 375 11.69 9.11 -8.78
CA PHE A 375 11.05 7.80 -8.68
C PHE A 375 10.04 7.56 -9.80
N LEU A 376 10.38 6.67 -10.73
CA LEU A 376 9.46 6.20 -11.76
C LEU A 376 8.61 5.03 -11.21
N THR A 377 7.30 5.26 -11.11
CA THR A 377 6.40 4.43 -10.31
C THR A 377 5.01 4.30 -10.91
N HIS A 378 4.35 3.19 -10.59
CA HIS A 378 2.94 2.96 -10.87
C HIS A 378 1.97 3.75 -9.98
N CYS A 379 2.46 4.52 -8.99
CA CYS A 379 1.64 5.31 -8.07
C CYS A 379 0.73 4.49 -7.12
N GLY A 380 1.12 3.27 -6.76
CA GLY A 380 0.49 2.58 -5.64
C GLY A 380 0.69 3.34 -4.32
N TRP A 381 -0.30 3.31 -3.42
CA TRP A 381 -0.32 4.21 -2.27
C TRP A 381 0.89 4.13 -1.34
N ASN A 382 1.38 2.92 -1.05
CA ASN A 382 2.61 2.77 -0.23
C ASN A 382 3.81 3.46 -0.89
N SER A 383 3.96 3.33 -2.21
CA SER A 383 5.05 3.94 -2.97
C SER A 383 4.94 5.47 -2.96
N VAL A 384 3.71 6.02 -3.06
CA VAL A 384 3.46 7.46 -2.92
C VAL A 384 3.86 7.93 -1.52
N MET A 385 3.41 7.26 -0.46
CA MET A 385 3.74 7.62 0.91
C MET A 385 5.25 7.52 1.19
N GLU A 386 5.94 6.49 0.69
CA GLU A 386 7.39 6.36 0.83
C GLU A 386 8.14 7.48 0.08
N SER A 387 7.69 7.85 -1.12
CA SER A 387 8.27 8.96 -1.89
C SER A 387 8.07 10.30 -1.19
N VAL A 388 6.88 10.54 -0.61
CA VAL A 388 6.59 11.73 0.21
C VAL A 388 7.50 11.79 1.44
N CYS A 389 7.66 10.67 2.16
CA CYS A 389 8.59 10.59 3.30
C CYS A 389 10.05 10.83 2.88
N ALA A 390 10.45 10.39 1.69
CA ALA A 390 11.80 10.58 1.18
C ALA A 390 12.03 12.01 0.66
N GLY A 391 10.98 12.68 0.19
CA GLY A 391 11.05 13.97 -0.50
C GLY A 391 11.52 13.83 -1.95
N VAL A 392 11.14 12.73 -2.61
CA VAL A 392 11.54 12.39 -3.98
C VAL A 392 10.37 12.64 -4.95
N PRO A 393 10.57 13.39 -6.06
CA PRO A 393 9.55 13.58 -7.08
C PRO A 393 9.29 12.30 -7.90
N MET A 394 8.09 12.17 -8.45
CA MET A 394 7.62 10.97 -9.11
C MET A 394 7.41 11.15 -10.62
N ILE A 395 7.76 10.13 -11.40
CA ILE A 395 7.31 9.93 -12.78
C ILE A 395 6.25 8.84 -12.73
N CYS A 396 5.01 9.20 -13.00
CA CYS A 396 3.82 8.43 -12.70
C CYS A 396 3.35 7.67 -13.94
N TRP A 397 3.25 6.34 -13.84
CA TRP A 397 2.68 5.50 -14.89
C TRP A 397 1.59 4.58 -14.32
N PRO A 398 0.36 5.08 -14.11
CA PRO A 398 -0.70 4.36 -13.42
C PRO A 398 -1.35 3.27 -14.28
N PHE A 399 -1.54 2.08 -13.73
CA PHE A 399 -2.12 0.93 -14.43
C PHE A 399 -3.54 0.60 -13.99
N PHE A 400 -3.78 0.39 -12.69
CA PHE A 400 -5.07 -0.11 -12.20
C PHE A 400 -5.39 0.32 -10.77
N ALA A 401 -6.61 0.00 -10.32
CA ALA A 401 -7.13 0.31 -9.00
C ALA A 401 -7.00 1.81 -8.70
N ASP A 402 -6.44 2.19 -7.56
CA ASP A 402 -6.31 3.55 -7.05
C ASP A 402 -5.21 4.39 -7.75
N GLN A 403 -4.39 3.77 -8.60
CA GLN A 403 -3.20 4.39 -9.15
C GLN A 403 -3.50 5.64 -9.97
N GLN A 404 -4.60 5.65 -10.73
CA GLN A 404 -5.02 6.83 -11.50
C GLN A 404 -5.44 8.00 -10.60
N THR A 405 -6.14 7.70 -9.51
CA THR A 405 -6.50 8.71 -8.51
C THR A 405 -5.24 9.28 -7.87
N ASN A 406 -4.31 8.43 -7.45
CA ASN A 406 -3.05 8.87 -6.85
C ASN A 406 -2.19 9.69 -7.83
N CYS A 407 -2.10 9.27 -9.09
CA CYS A 407 -1.40 10.00 -10.15
C CYS A 407 -2.00 11.39 -10.37
N ARG A 408 -3.34 11.49 -10.46
CA ARG A 408 -4.04 12.78 -10.62
C ARG A 408 -3.64 13.75 -9.51
N TYR A 409 -3.71 13.31 -8.25
CA TYR A 409 -3.35 14.15 -7.10
C TYR A 409 -1.87 14.50 -7.07
N ALA A 410 -0.97 13.56 -7.39
CA ALA A 410 0.46 13.82 -7.49
C ALA A 410 0.79 14.91 -8.52
N CYS A 411 0.13 14.88 -9.67
CA CYS A 411 0.38 15.83 -10.75
C CYS A 411 -0.28 17.19 -10.56
N THR A 412 -1.38 17.29 -9.81
CA THR A 412 -2.18 18.53 -9.76
C THR A 412 -2.27 19.18 -8.40
N GLU A 413 -2.53 18.41 -7.35
CA GLU A 413 -2.76 18.96 -6.00
C GLU A 413 -1.47 18.99 -5.18
N TRP A 414 -0.71 17.90 -5.21
CA TRP A 414 0.54 17.80 -4.45
C TRP A 414 1.70 18.48 -5.17
N GLY A 415 1.69 18.44 -6.52
CA GLY A 415 2.73 19.01 -7.37
C GLY A 415 4.05 18.24 -7.28
N THR A 416 3.99 16.93 -7.04
CA THR A 416 5.15 16.07 -6.80
C THR A 416 5.40 15.06 -7.92
N GLY A 417 4.62 15.07 -9.00
CA GLY A 417 4.87 14.17 -10.11
C GLY A 417 4.35 14.61 -11.47
N VAL A 418 4.76 13.86 -12.49
CA VAL A 418 4.34 14.01 -13.89
C VAL A 418 3.83 12.67 -14.42
N GLU A 419 2.73 12.69 -15.19
CA GLU A 419 2.10 11.50 -15.76
C GLU A 419 2.76 11.13 -17.10
N VAL A 420 3.14 9.86 -17.25
CA VAL A 420 3.55 9.23 -18.51
C VAL A 420 2.30 8.91 -19.33
N ASP A 421 2.31 9.19 -20.63
CA ASP A 421 1.21 8.81 -21.53
C ASP A 421 0.94 7.29 -21.51
N GLY A 422 -0.30 6.90 -21.79
CA GLY A 422 -0.66 5.49 -21.93
C GLY A 422 0.03 4.82 -23.13
N ASP A 423 0.30 5.56 -24.21
CA ASP A 423 1.12 5.09 -25.35
C ASP A 423 2.60 5.35 -25.07
N VAL A 424 3.20 4.52 -24.22
CA VAL A 424 4.59 4.69 -23.76
C VAL A 424 5.57 4.68 -24.92
N ARG A 425 6.34 5.77 -25.07
CA ARG A 425 7.41 5.91 -26.07
C ARG A 425 8.74 6.27 -25.41
N ARG A 426 9.84 5.64 -25.83
CA ARG A 426 11.18 5.88 -25.27
C ARG A 426 11.61 7.35 -25.32
N GLU A 427 11.25 8.10 -26.36
CA GLU A 427 11.62 9.51 -26.51
C GLU A 427 10.92 10.37 -25.45
N GLU A 428 9.67 10.01 -25.11
CA GLU A 428 8.92 10.68 -24.05
C GLU A 428 9.51 10.34 -22.68
N ILE A 429 9.80 9.06 -22.42
CA ILE A 429 10.47 8.64 -21.17
C ILE A 429 11.82 9.34 -21.00
N GLU A 430 12.64 9.38 -22.06
CA GLU A 430 13.90 10.10 -22.05
C GLU A 430 13.70 11.58 -21.68
N SER A 431 12.78 12.26 -22.35
CA SER A 431 12.50 13.68 -22.11
C SER A 431 11.99 13.92 -20.69
N MET A 432 11.08 13.08 -20.19
CA MET A 432 10.55 13.19 -18.84
C MET A 432 11.63 12.96 -17.79
N VAL A 433 12.45 11.92 -17.94
CA VAL A 433 13.56 11.66 -17.02
C VAL A 433 14.50 12.85 -16.97
N ARG A 434 14.90 13.40 -18.11
CA ARG A 434 15.77 14.58 -18.17
C ARG A 434 15.13 15.81 -17.50
N GLU A 435 13.85 16.05 -17.74
CA GLU A 435 13.11 17.17 -17.15
C GLU A 435 12.97 17.04 -15.63
N VAL A 436 12.65 15.86 -15.11
CA VAL A 436 12.54 15.64 -13.65
C VAL A 436 13.90 15.70 -12.96
N MET A 437 14.95 15.19 -13.62
CA MET A 437 16.29 15.14 -13.02
C MET A 437 17.06 16.46 -13.10
N GLY A 438 16.79 17.32 -14.08
CA GLY A 438 17.56 18.57 -14.26
C GLY A 438 16.84 19.74 -14.93
N GLY A 439 15.54 19.61 -15.23
CA GLY A 439 14.73 20.69 -15.79
C GLY A 439 14.07 21.58 -14.74
N GLU A 440 13.43 22.66 -15.20
CA GLU A 440 12.74 23.64 -14.35
C GLU A 440 11.58 23.00 -13.60
N LYS A 441 10.76 22.18 -14.28
CA LYS A 441 9.66 21.47 -13.62
C LYS A 441 10.16 20.46 -12.60
N GLY A 442 11.29 19.80 -12.87
CA GLY A 442 11.95 18.90 -11.93
C GLY A 442 12.34 19.60 -10.63
N TRP A 443 12.85 20.83 -10.74
CA TRP A 443 13.18 21.65 -9.57
C TRP A 443 11.93 22.04 -8.76
N GLU A 444 10.86 22.51 -9.42
CA GLU A 444 9.59 22.83 -8.75
C GLU A 444 9.01 21.62 -8.02
N MET A 445 9.01 20.44 -8.66
CA MET A 445 8.54 19.20 -8.04
C MET A 445 9.39 18.79 -6.85
N ARG A 446 10.70 19.00 -6.90
CA ARG A 446 11.60 18.74 -5.78
C ARG A 446 11.29 19.64 -4.59
N GLU A 447 11.05 20.95 -4.81
CA GLU A 447 10.63 21.86 -3.74
C GLU A 447 9.32 21.40 -3.10
N ARG A 448 8.33 21.01 -3.91
CA ARG A 448 7.05 20.46 -3.42
C ARG A 448 7.23 19.15 -2.67
N ALA A 449 8.07 18.23 -3.15
CA ALA A 449 8.35 16.97 -2.48
C ALA A 449 9.03 17.20 -1.12
N GLN A 450 9.97 18.14 -1.03
CA GLN A 450 10.62 18.54 0.22
C GLN A 450 9.66 19.24 1.18
N TYR A 451 8.72 20.04 0.67
CA TYR A 451 7.65 20.62 1.48
C TYR A 451 6.81 19.52 2.14
N TRP A 452 6.29 18.57 1.35
CA TRP A 452 5.44 17.50 1.88
C TRP A 452 6.19 16.54 2.81
N LYS A 453 7.48 16.31 2.57
CA LYS A 453 8.34 15.59 3.51
C LYS A 453 8.34 16.23 4.89
N LYS A 454 8.55 17.54 4.96
CA LYS A 454 8.56 18.29 6.23
C LYS A 454 7.20 18.25 6.93
N GLU A 455 6.10 18.37 6.19
CA GLU A 455 4.75 18.24 6.74
C GLU A 455 4.49 16.81 7.28
N ALA A 456 4.93 15.78 6.57
CA ALA A 456 4.83 14.40 7.02
C ALA A 456 5.66 14.12 8.28
N GLU A 457 6.88 14.66 8.35
CA GLU A 457 7.75 14.61 9.53
C GLU A 457 7.10 15.35 10.72
N ALA A 458 6.54 16.53 10.50
CA ALA A 458 5.84 17.30 11.53
C ALA A 458 4.61 16.55 12.06
N ALA A 459 3.80 15.96 11.18
CA ALA A 459 2.62 15.16 11.57
C ALA A 459 2.99 13.94 12.42
N ASN A 460 4.19 13.38 12.24
CA ASN A 460 4.68 12.19 12.96
C ASN A 460 5.64 12.50 14.12
N SER A 461 5.92 13.78 14.37
CA SER A 461 6.73 14.24 15.49
C SER A 461 5.97 14.08 16.82
N VAL A 462 6.66 14.27 17.95
CA VAL A 462 6.02 14.28 19.27
C VAL A 462 5.02 15.43 19.33
N GLY A 463 3.74 15.13 19.57
CA GLY A 463 2.65 16.10 19.52
C GLY A 463 2.12 16.42 18.12
N GLY A 464 2.66 15.80 17.07
CA GLY A 464 2.15 15.90 15.71
C GLY A 464 0.79 15.23 15.53
N LEU A 465 -0.01 15.71 14.59
CA LEU A 465 -1.41 15.31 14.42
C LEU A 465 -1.59 13.80 14.16
N SER A 466 -0.75 13.16 13.33
CA SER A 466 -0.85 11.72 13.10
C SER A 466 -0.49 10.90 14.33
N ARG A 467 0.49 11.36 15.09
CA ARG A 467 0.89 10.70 16.35
C ARG A 467 -0.21 10.83 17.40
N THR A 468 -0.76 12.03 17.57
CA THR A 468 -1.89 12.27 18.47
C THR A 468 -3.14 11.52 18.03
N ALA A 469 -3.41 11.41 16.73
CA ALA A 469 -4.51 10.60 16.21
C ALA A 469 -4.32 9.11 16.54
N PHE A 470 -3.11 8.58 16.42
CA PHE A 470 -2.82 7.20 16.82
C PHE A 470 -3.02 6.99 18.34
N ASP A 471 -2.54 7.91 19.18
CA ASP A 471 -2.74 7.83 20.63
C ASP A 471 -4.21 7.94 21.02
N ARG A 472 -4.94 8.83 20.34
CA ARG A 472 -6.39 9.01 20.49
C ARG A 472 -7.13 7.73 20.09
N PHE A 473 -6.77 7.12 18.97
CA PHE A 473 -7.32 5.85 18.50
C PHE A 473 -7.16 4.75 19.57
N LEU A 474 -5.96 4.57 20.12
CA LEU A 474 -5.72 3.56 21.16
C LEU A 474 -6.61 3.76 22.39
N LYS A 475 -6.75 5.01 22.82
CA LYS A 475 -7.53 5.38 24.00
C LYS A 475 -9.05 5.26 23.78
N GLU A 476 -9.55 5.86 22.70
CA GLU A 476 -10.99 6.00 22.46
C GLU A 476 -11.60 4.72 21.90
N VAL A 477 -10.89 4.02 21.01
CA VAL A 477 -11.42 2.86 20.27
C VAL A 477 -11.00 1.54 20.92
N LEU A 478 -9.73 1.42 21.32
CA LEU A 478 -9.20 0.19 21.90
C LEU A 478 -9.20 0.20 23.45
N HIS A 479 -9.65 1.29 24.06
CA HIS A 479 -9.70 1.47 25.52
C HIS A 479 -8.35 1.19 26.20
N HIS A 480 -7.25 1.55 25.53
CA HIS A 480 -5.88 1.29 25.99
C HIS A 480 -5.10 2.59 26.13
N GLU A 481 -4.76 2.94 27.36
CA GLU A 481 -3.79 3.98 27.68
C GLU A 481 -2.42 3.29 27.77
N GLY A 482 -1.62 3.39 26.70
CA GLY A 482 -0.24 2.89 26.72
C GLY A 482 0.57 3.59 27.81
N TYR A 483 1.64 2.94 28.30
CA TYR A 483 2.61 3.60 29.17
C TYR A 483 3.29 4.74 28.39
N ASP A 484 3.28 5.95 28.93
CA ASP A 484 4.04 7.07 28.37
C ASP A 484 5.52 6.68 28.33
N ILE A 485 6.05 6.47 27.12
CA ILE A 485 7.49 6.32 26.90
C ILE A 485 8.02 7.73 26.68
N TYR A 486 8.58 8.31 27.74
CA TYR A 486 9.24 9.61 27.75
C TYR A 486 10.54 9.59 26.94
#